data_AF-A0A9X0ACJ1-F1
#
_entry.id   AF-A0A9X0ACJ1-F1
#
_cell.length_a   1.000
_cell.length_b   1.000
_cell.length_c   1.000
_cell.angle_alpha   90.00
_cell.angle_beta   90.00
_cell.angle_gamma   90.00
#
_symmetry.space_group_name_H-M   'P 1'
#
loop_
_entity.id
_entity.type
_entity.pdbx_description
1 polymer ?
#
loop_
_entity_poly.entity_id
_entity_poly.type
_entity_poly.pdbx_seq_one_letter_code
_entity_poly.pdbx_strand_id
1 'polypeptide(L)'
;MVHPSRVQGKLYAFLTKSELKEMGITLDANVTDIVRIHMVICLGTVHGRPDYVKVMTITTSLKNNHEYVPISPTRKKPYDIQIKLRNNLGWGYSCGQPVIFITTLPELSYLKIDEFYEVPIQALKEATDAYENPLSIPGRHHGGLAELKDHIRRRDQARNNAATYQQMHEKELLEAIENLSLNSEAKNHG
;
A
#
# COMPACT_ATOMS: atom_id res chain seq x y z
N MET A 1 -9.30 12.70 -16.91
CA MET A 1 -9.99 12.21 -15.69
C MET A 1 -10.10 10.70 -15.71
N VAL A 2 -9.21 10.04 -14.96
CA VAL A 2 -9.22 8.58 -14.77
C VAL A 2 -10.42 8.15 -13.92
N HIS A 3 -11.21 7.21 -14.41
CA HIS A 3 -12.27 6.60 -13.61
C HIS A 3 -11.67 5.59 -12.61
N PRO A 4 -12.01 5.66 -11.31
CA PRO A 4 -11.49 4.75 -10.29
C PRO A 4 -11.69 3.27 -10.64
N SER A 5 -12.85 2.92 -11.21
CA SER A 5 -13.18 1.54 -11.61
C SER A 5 -12.25 0.96 -12.68
N ARG A 6 -11.50 1.79 -13.41
CA ARG A 6 -10.58 1.35 -14.47
C ARG A 6 -9.16 1.09 -13.98
N VAL A 7 -8.77 1.65 -12.84
CA VAL A 7 -7.38 1.59 -12.34
C VAL A 7 -7.26 0.91 -10.99
N GLN A 8 -8.34 0.93 -10.21
CA GLN A 8 -8.34 0.42 -8.85
C GLN A 8 -8.16 -1.11 -8.83
N GLY A 9 -7.19 -1.58 -8.05
CA GLY A 9 -6.86 -2.99 -7.88
C GLY A 9 -5.96 -3.56 -8.97
N LYS A 10 -5.61 -2.78 -10.00
CA LYS A 10 -4.67 -3.22 -11.03
C LYS A 10 -3.23 -3.10 -10.58
N LEU A 11 -2.39 -3.97 -11.13
CA LEU A 11 -0.95 -3.91 -10.96
C LEU A 11 -0.34 -3.14 -12.13
N TYR A 12 0.68 -2.36 -11.83
CA TYR A 12 1.40 -1.54 -12.79
C TYR A 12 2.91 -1.69 -12.61
N ALA A 13 3.65 -1.46 -13.68
CA ALA A 13 5.08 -1.19 -13.66
C ALA A 13 5.31 0.27 -14.07
N PHE A 14 6.37 0.89 -13.57
CA PHE A 14 6.76 2.21 -14.02
C PHE A 14 7.35 2.15 -15.43
N LEU A 15 7.10 3.18 -16.22
CA LEU A 15 7.81 3.41 -17.47
C LEU A 15 9.30 3.68 -17.20
N THR A 16 10.13 3.26 -18.15
CA THR A 16 11.58 3.49 -18.10
C THR A 16 11.90 4.99 -18.14
N LYS A 17 13.11 5.37 -17.71
CA LYS A 17 13.58 6.76 -17.76
C LYS A 17 13.49 7.34 -19.18
N SER A 18 13.77 6.53 -20.20
CA SER A 18 13.71 6.95 -21.60
C SER A 18 12.27 7.23 -22.04
N GLU A 19 11.34 6.30 -21.77
CA GLU A 19 9.92 6.46 -22.11
C GLU A 19 9.29 7.67 -21.41
N LEU A 20 9.57 7.89 -20.12
CA LEU A 20 9.09 9.08 -19.42
C LEU A 20 9.61 10.38 -20.02
N LYS A 21 10.88 10.39 -20.46
CA LYS A 21 11.50 11.56 -21.07
C LYS A 21 10.89 11.86 -22.45
N GLU A 22 10.63 10.83 -23.25
CA GLU A 22 9.94 10.97 -24.54
C GLU A 22 8.52 11.52 -24.38
N MET A 23 7.82 11.09 -23.33
CA MET A 23 6.47 11.56 -23.03
C MET A 23 6.43 12.90 -22.28
N GLY A 24 7.59 13.46 -21.90
CA GLY A 24 7.67 14.71 -21.14
C GLY A 24 7.06 14.63 -19.74
N ILE A 25 6.97 13.44 -19.15
CA ILE A 25 6.34 13.21 -17.85
C ILE A 25 7.36 13.44 -16.73
N THR A 26 6.99 14.29 -15.78
CA THR A 26 7.75 14.48 -14.54
C THR A 26 7.08 13.76 -13.39
N LEU A 27 7.90 13.16 -12.52
CA LEU A 27 7.46 12.50 -11.29
C LEU A 27 7.78 13.38 -10.09
N ASP A 28 6.96 13.28 -9.06
CA ASP A 28 7.18 13.96 -7.78
C ASP A 28 8.47 13.44 -7.12
N ALA A 29 9.17 14.30 -6.38
CA ALA A 29 10.49 14.00 -5.81
C ALA A 29 10.50 12.83 -4.80
N ASN A 30 9.35 12.50 -4.22
CA ASN A 30 9.18 11.35 -3.34
C ASN A 30 9.24 10.00 -4.09
N VAL A 31 9.01 9.99 -5.40
CA VAL A 31 9.08 8.78 -6.25
C VAL A 31 10.51 8.60 -6.74
N THR A 32 11.34 8.04 -5.86
CA THR A 32 12.77 7.81 -6.15
C THR A 32 12.98 6.73 -7.21
N ASP A 33 14.16 6.70 -7.81
CA ASP A 33 14.54 5.66 -8.78
C ASP A 33 14.44 4.24 -8.22
N ILE A 34 14.63 4.06 -6.91
CA ILE A 34 14.48 2.75 -6.25
C ILE A 34 13.02 2.30 -6.30
N VAL A 35 12.08 3.20 -5.98
CA VAL A 35 10.63 2.92 -6.05
C VAL A 35 10.22 2.52 -7.47
N ARG A 36 10.83 3.15 -8.47
CA ARG A 36 10.51 2.95 -9.89
C ARG A 36 10.91 1.60 -10.47
N ILE A 37 11.80 0.85 -9.80
CA ILE A 37 12.18 -0.51 -10.22
C ILE A 37 11.07 -1.52 -9.84
N HIS A 38 10.24 -1.18 -8.86
CA HIS A 38 9.23 -2.07 -8.33
C HIS A 38 7.92 -2.03 -9.12
N MET A 39 7.22 -3.17 -9.17
CA MET A 39 5.79 -3.18 -9.51
C MET A 39 4.98 -2.52 -8.40
N VAL A 40 3.81 -2.00 -8.74
CA VAL A 40 2.93 -1.32 -7.80
C VAL A 40 1.47 -1.76 -7.94
N ILE A 41 0.73 -1.70 -6.83
CA ILE A 41 -0.72 -1.89 -6.80
C ILE A 41 -1.40 -0.53 -6.70
N CYS A 42 -2.34 -0.26 -7.60
CA CYS A 42 -3.16 0.95 -7.56
C CYS A 42 -4.36 0.78 -6.62
N LEU A 43 -4.47 1.68 -5.64
CA LEU A 43 -5.58 1.69 -4.67
C LEU A 43 -6.77 2.51 -5.15
N GLY A 44 -6.56 3.42 -6.09
CA GLY A 44 -7.56 4.35 -6.61
C GLY A 44 -6.97 5.71 -7.00
N THR A 45 -7.84 6.66 -7.27
CA THR A 45 -7.50 8.04 -7.65
C THR A 45 -7.20 8.90 -6.43
N VAL A 46 -6.39 9.94 -6.61
CA VAL A 46 -6.09 10.94 -5.57
C VAL A 46 -7.11 12.06 -5.59
N HIS A 47 -7.59 12.49 -4.42
CA HIS A 47 -8.50 13.64 -4.31
C HIS A 47 -7.74 14.95 -4.59
N GLY A 48 -8.29 15.83 -5.43
CA GLY A 48 -7.67 17.11 -5.76
C GLY A 48 -6.57 17.06 -6.84
N ARG A 49 -6.10 15.87 -7.25
CA ARG A 49 -5.13 15.71 -8.34
C ARG A 49 -5.73 14.83 -9.46
N PRO A 50 -6.31 15.44 -10.51
CA PRO A 50 -6.83 14.67 -11.64
C PRO A 50 -5.68 13.89 -12.30
N ASP A 51 -5.98 12.66 -12.71
CA ASP A 51 -5.05 11.75 -13.39
C ASP A 51 -3.88 11.21 -12.55
N TYR A 52 -3.86 11.52 -11.25
CA TYR A 52 -2.98 10.86 -10.27
C TYR A 52 -3.68 9.68 -9.59
N VAL A 53 -2.89 8.63 -9.36
CA VAL A 53 -3.31 7.43 -8.67
C VAL A 53 -2.45 7.19 -7.44
N LYS A 54 -3.08 6.65 -6.39
CA LYS A 54 -2.42 6.25 -5.16
C LYS A 54 -1.95 4.81 -5.31
N VAL A 55 -0.65 4.58 -5.17
CA VAL A 55 -0.04 3.27 -5.37
C VAL A 55 0.79 2.82 -4.17
N MET A 56 0.95 1.50 -4.04
CA MET A 56 1.84 0.83 -3.08
C MET A 56 2.83 -0.08 -3.81
N THR A 57 4.04 -0.22 -3.29
CA THR A 57 5.10 -1.00 -3.93
C THR A 57 5.04 -2.49 -3.59
N ILE A 58 5.30 -3.32 -4.60
CA ILE A 58 5.51 -4.76 -4.47
C ILE A 58 7.02 -5.01 -4.42
N THR A 59 7.46 -5.77 -3.42
CA THR A 59 8.86 -6.16 -3.25
C THR A 59 8.97 -7.65 -3.01
N THR A 60 10.09 -8.24 -3.40
CA THR A 60 10.45 -9.63 -3.09
C THR A 60 11.34 -9.72 -1.85
N SER A 61 11.87 -8.58 -1.39
CA SER A 61 12.71 -8.47 -0.20
C SER A 61 11.95 -7.89 0.99
N LEU A 62 12.05 -8.56 2.14
CA LEU A 62 11.53 -8.11 3.43
C LEU A 62 12.62 -7.33 4.17
N LYS A 63 12.25 -6.18 4.75
CA LYS A 63 13.13 -5.38 5.63
C LYS A 63 12.48 -5.28 7.00
N ASN A 64 13.26 -5.44 8.08
CA ASN A 64 12.71 -5.57 9.44
C ASN A 64 11.91 -4.36 9.96
N ASN A 65 12.07 -3.17 9.37
CA ASN A 65 11.42 -1.94 9.84
C ASN A 65 10.16 -1.57 9.06
N HIS A 66 9.75 -2.40 8.10
CA HIS A 66 8.65 -2.11 7.21
C HIS A 66 7.53 -3.13 7.37
N GLU A 67 6.31 -2.69 7.08
CA GLU A 67 5.13 -3.52 7.22
C GLU A 67 4.70 -4.08 5.87
N TYR A 68 4.53 -5.40 5.83
CA TYR A 68 4.32 -6.14 4.60
C TYR A 68 3.09 -7.03 4.67
N VAL A 69 2.44 -7.18 3.52
CA VAL A 69 1.36 -8.13 3.32
C VAL A 69 1.78 -9.13 2.24
N PRO A 70 1.73 -10.45 2.48
CA PRO A 70 2.12 -11.44 1.49
C PRO A 70 1.15 -11.47 0.31
N ILE A 71 1.70 -11.63 -0.89
CA ILE A 71 0.93 -11.88 -2.13
C ILE A 71 1.04 -13.37 -2.45
N SER A 72 -0.09 -14.02 -2.69
CA SER A 72 -0.14 -15.44 -3.08
C SER A 72 0.79 -15.71 -4.28
N PRO A 73 1.67 -16.73 -4.21
CA PRO A 73 1.59 -17.89 -3.33
C PRO A 73 2.39 -17.79 -2.01
N THR A 74 2.94 -16.63 -1.67
CA THR A 74 3.66 -16.42 -0.40
C THR A 74 2.81 -16.81 0.80
N ARG A 75 3.35 -17.60 1.74
CA ARG A 75 2.59 -18.14 2.88
C ARG A 75 1.91 -17.04 3.69
N LYS A 76 0.64 -17.26 4.03
CA LYS A 76 -0.18 -16.32 4.81
C LYS A 76 0.34 -16.12 6.24
N LYS A 77 0.55 -17.19 7.01
CA LYS A 77 1.03 -17.06 8.40
C LYS A 77 2.49 -16.60 8.42
N PRO A 78 2.87 -15.62 9.27
CA PRO A 78 2.14 -15.07 10.43
C PRO A 78 1.24 -13.84 10.15
N TYR A 79 1.02 -13.45 8.90
CA TYR A 79 0.26 -12.25 8.52
C TYR A 79 -1.27 -12.45 8.60
N ASP A 80 -1.99 -11.37 8.93
CA ASP A 80 -3.45 -11.37 9.08
C ASP A 80 -4.19 -11.61 7.75
N ILE A 81 -3.66 -11.03 6.68
CA ILE A 81 -4.24 -11.06 5.33
C ILE A 81 -3.20 -11.54 4.31
N GLN A 82 -3.69 -12.06 3.19
CA GLN A 82 -2.85 -12.48 2.07
C GLN A 82 -3.55 -12.04 0.78
N ILE A 83 -2.87 -11.25 -0.05
CA ILE A 83 -3.42 -10.72 -1.29
C ILE A 83 -3.45 -11.83 -2.34
N LYS A 84 -4.56 -11.92 -3.07
CA LYS A 84 -4.71 -12.84 -4.19
C LYS A 84 -4.69 -12.05 -5.48
N LEU A 85 -3.89 -12.51 -6.43
CA LEU A 85 -3.91 -11.98 -7.79
C LEU A 85 -4.88 -12.78 -8.65
N ARG A 86 -5.39 -12.09 -9.66
CA ARG A 86 -6.33 -12.59 -10.65
C ARG A 86 -5.95 -11.98 -12.00
N ASN A 87 -5.90 -12.81 -13.03
CA ASN A 87 -5.94 -12.33 -14.41
C ASN A 87 -7.38 -12.07 -14.82
N ASN A 88 -7.58 -11.12 -15.73
CA ASN A 88 -8.92 -10.78 -16.23
C ASN A 88 -9.53 -11.86 -17.13
N LEU A 89 -8.87 -13.00 -17.28
CA LEU A 89 -9.49 -14.19 -17.85
C LEU A 89 -10.61 -14.61 -16.89
N GLY A 90 -11.81 -14.80 -17.43
CA GLY A 90 -12.99 -15.19 -16.66
C GLY A 90 -12.82 -16.56 -15.98
N TRP A 91 -13.93 -17.18 -15.61
CA TRP A 91 -13.91 -18.59 -15.21
C TRP A 91 -13.30 -19.42 -16.36
N GLY A 92 -12.19 -20.10 -16.09
CA GLY A 92 -11.69 -21.16 -16.95
C GLY A 92 -12.51 -22.42 -16.74
N TYR A 93 -12.58 -23.30 -17.73
CA TYR A 93 -13.10 -24.64 -17.52
C TYR A 93 -11.93 -25.62 -17.61
N SER A 94 -11.67 -26.37 -16.54
CA SER A 94 -10.73 -27.49 -16.55
C SER A 94 -11.49 -28.75 -16.14
N CYS A 95 -11.37 -29.81 -16.94
CA CYS A 95 -12.10 -31.07 -16.73
C CYS A 95 -13.63 -30.88 -16.53
N GLY A 96 -14.24 -29.92 -17.24
CA GLY A 96 -15.68 -29.61 -17.12
C GLY A 96 -16.08 -28.86 -15.85
N GLN A 97 -15.13 -28.45 -15.01
CA GLN A 97 -15.38 -27.66 -13.80
C GLN A 97 -14.91 -26.21 -13.98
N PRO A 98 -15.64 -25.21 -13.47
CA PRO A 98 -15.20 -23.83 -13.48
C PRO A 98 -14.01 -23.65 -12.51
N VAL A 99 -12.84 -23.33 -13.04
CA VAL A 99 -11.59 -23.10 -12.30
C VAL A 99 -11.22 -21.63 -12.38
N ILE A 100 -10.94 -21.04 -11.22
CA ILE A 100 -10.30 -19.74 -11.12
C ILE A 100 -8.80 -19.96 -11.36
N PHE A 101 -8.28 -19.43 -12.47
CA PHE A 101 -6.83 -19.36 -12.65
C PHE A 101 -6.27 -18.35 -11.66
N ILE A 102 -5.68 -18.83 -10.57
CA ILE A 102 -4.92 -17.99 -9.66
C ILE A 102 -3.63 -17.63 -10.38
N THR A 103 -3.57 -16.44 -10.94
CA THR A 103 -2.34 -15.91 -11.50
C THR A 103 -1.38 -15.60 -10.36
N THR A 104 -0.12 -15.96 -10.51
CA THR A 104 0.92 -15.72 -9.50
C THR A 104 2.02 -14.87 -10.09
N LEU A 105 2.67 -14.07 -9.24
CA LEU A 105 3.94 -13.45 -9.63
C LEU A 105 5.03 -14.54 -9.73
N PRO A 106 6.05 -14.36 -10.59
CA PRO A 106 7.13 -15.33 -10.75
C PRO A 106 7.90 -15.59 -9.44
N GLU A 107 8.01 -14.56 -8.60
CA GLU A 107 8.73 -14.60 -7.33
C GLU A 107 7.77 -14.39 -6.14
N LEU A 108 8.15 -14.94 -4.99
CA LEU A 108 7.45 -14.71 -3.73
C LEU A 108 7.52 -13.24 -3.38
N SER A 109 6.35 -12.61 -3.40
CA SER A 109 6.22 -11.16 -3.34
C SER A 109 5.41 -10.72 -2.14
N TYR A 110 5.67 -9.49 -1.70
CA TYR A 110 5.06 -8.81 -0.59
C TYR A 110 4.66 -7.41 -1.01
N LEU A 111 3.48 -6.97 -0.56
CA LEU A 111 3.04 -5.59 -0.68
C LEU A 111 3.53 -4.79 0.53
N LYS A 112 4.26 -3.71 0.28
CA LYS A 112 4.68 -2.76 1.29
C LYS A 112 3.50 -1.80 1.59
N ILE A 113 2.95 -1.85 2.80
CA ILE A 113 1.72 -1.13 3.17
C ILE A 113 1.93 0.12 4.01
N ASP A 114 3.15 0.38 4.45
CA ASP A 114 3.54 1.56 5.23
C ASP A 114 3.73 2.82 4.37
N GLU A 115 4.08 2.67 3.10
CA GLU A 115 4.35 3.77 2.17
C GLU A 115 3.32 3.84 1.04
N PHE A 116 2.88 5.06 0.74
CA PHE A 116 2.01 5.35 -0.39
C PHE A 116 2.66 6.41 -1.28
N TYR A 117 2.53 6.20 -2.59
CA TYR A 117 3.03 7.13 -3.58
C TYR A 117 1.87 7.62 -4.42
N GLU A 118 1.91 8.91 -4.77
CA GLU A 118 0.99 9.50 -5.73
C GLU A 118 1.74 9.65 -7.04
N VAL A 119 1.23 9.00 -8.09
CA VAL A 119 1.91 8.97 -9.38
C VAL A 119 0.92 9.27 -10.49
N PRO A 120 1.33 10.01 -11.54
CA PRO A 120 0.50 10.20 -12.71
C PRO A 120 0.28 8.84 -13.39
N ILE A 121 -0.96 8.52 -13.75
CA ILE A 121 -1.30 7.23 -14.38
C ILE A 121 -0.51 7.00 -15.68
N GLN A 122 -0.13 8.08 -16.36
CA GLN A 122 0.61 8.05 -17.62
C GLN A 122 2.05 7.56 -17.45
N ALA A 123 2.61 7.64 -16.24
CA ALA A 123 3.92 7.09 -15.92
C ALA A 123 3.89 5.58 -15.67
N LEU A 124 2.71 4.97 -15.71
CA LEU A 124 2.47 3.57 -15.37
C LEU A 124 2.00 2.79 -16.60
N LYS A 125 2.53 1.58 -16.74
CA LYS A 125 2.10 0.57 -17.70
C LYS A 125 1.48 -0.60 -16.95
N GLU A 126 0.36 -1.14 -17.43
CA GLU A 126 -0.27 -2.31 -16.78
C GLU A 126 0.72 -3.48 -16.72
N ALA A 127 0.88 -4.06 -15.53
CA ALA A 127 1.74 -5.21 -15.34
C ALA A 127 1.01 -6.46 -15.85
N THR A 128 1.72 -7.26 -16.64
CA THR A 128 1.19 -8.48 -17.24
C THR A 128 1.87 -9.72 -16.68
N ASP A 129 1.18 -10.85 -16.73
CA ASP A 129 1.80 -12.16 -16.48
C ASP A 129 2.67 -12.62 -17.66
N ALA A 130 3.26 -13.81 -17.54
CA ALA A 130 4.09 -14.43 -18.58
C ALA A 130 3.33 -14.72 -19.89
N TYR A 131 2.00 -14.63 -19.88
CA TYR A 131 1.11 -14.82 -21.02
C TYR A 131 0.49 -13.49 -21.47
N GLU A 132 1.10 -12.36 -21.09
CA GLU A 132 0.66 -11.00 -21.43
C GLU A 132 -0.72 -10.61 -20.87
N ASN A 133 -1.26 -11.35 -19.90
CA ASN A 133 -2.54 -11.00 -19.30
C ASN A 133 -2.37 -9.97 -18.19
N PRO A 134 -3.19 -8.90 -18.16
CA PRO A 134 -3.14 -7.91 -17.10
C PRO A 134 -3.43 -8.50 -15.73
N LEU A 135 -2.59 -8.14 -14.77
CA LEU A 135 -2.71 -8.56 -13.38
C LEU A 135 -3.59 -7.60 -12.58
N SER A 136 -4.48 -8.16 -11.78
CA SER A 136 -5.36 -7.40 -10.89
C SER A 136 -5.62 -8.13 -9.58
N ILE A 137 -6.12 -7.39 -8.60
CA ILE A 137 -6.62 -7.90 -7.33
C ILE A 137 -8.14 -7.94 -7.43
N PRO A 138 -8.80 -9.03 -6.95
CA PRO A 138 -10.25 -9.08 -6.84
C PRO A 138 -10.80 -7.86 -6.08
N GLY A 139 -11.81 -7.21 -6.64
CA GLY A 139 -12.40 -6.02 -6.00
C GLY A 139 -13.08 -6.33 -4.66
N ARG A 140 -13.65 -7.53 -4.51
CA ARG A 140 -14.34 -8.03 -3.31
C ARG A 140 -13.74 -9.38 -2.89
N HIS A 141 -14.10 -9.86 -1.71
CA HIS A 141 -13.68 -11.15 -1.10
C HIS A 141 -12.32 -11.16 -0.39
N HIS A 142 -12.05 -12.25 0.33
CA HIS A 142 -10.79 -12.48 1.05
C HIS A 142 -9.58 -12.49 0.11
N GLY A 143 -8.55 -11.74 0.47
CA GLY A 143 -7.37 -11.42 -0.33
C GLY A 143 -7.62 -10.38 -1.41
N GLY A 144 -8.80 -9.76 -1.42
CA GLY A 144 -9.18 -8.71 -2.35
C GLY A 144 -8.85 -7.30 -1.86
N LEU A 145 -9.12 -6.32 -2.71
CA LEU A 145 -8.80 -4.93 -2.45
C LEU A 145 -9.62 -4.32 -1.30
N ALA A 146 -10.87 -4.74 -1.14
CA ALA A 146 -11.71 -4.29 -0.02
C ALA A 146 -11.10 -4.67 1.33
N GLU A 147 -10.66 -5.93 1.48
CA GLU A 147 -10.01 -6.41 2.70
C GLU A 147 -8.67 -5.71 2.94
N LEU A 148 -7.89 -5.46 1.88
CA LEU A 148 -6.65 -4.67 1.97
C LEU A 148 -6.93 -3.25 2.50
N LYS A 149 -7.91 -2.55 1.91
CA LYS A 149 -8.30 -1.20 2.36
C LYS A 149 -8.78 -1.18 3.81
N ASP A 150 -9.59 -2.16 4.19
CA ASP A 150 -10.06 -2.29 5.58
C ASP A 150 -8.93 -2.59 6.57
N HIS A 151 -7.96 -3.42 6.17
CA HIS A 151 -6.78 -3.72 6.98
C HIS A 151 -5.93 -2.47 7.21
N ILE A 152 -5.64 -1.71 6.15
CA ILE A 152 -4.89 -0.45 6.24
C ILE A 152 -5.64 0.55 7.13
N ARG A 153 -6.95 0.71 6.94
CA ARG A 153 -7.77 1.60 7.77
C ARG A 153 -7.71 1.24 9.25
N ARG A 154 -7.87 -0.05 9.59
CA ARG A 154 -7.79 -0.52 10.98
C ARG A 154 -6.42 -0.28 11.59
N ARG A 155 -5.36 -0.52 10.82
CA ARG A 155 -3.99 -0.23 11.24
C ARG A 155 -3.78 1.25 11.52
N ASP A 156 -4.16 2.12 10.58
CA ASP A 156 -3.97 3.56 10.71
C ASP A 156 -4.76 4.12 11.90
N GLN A 157 -5.97 3.62 12.13
CA GLN A 157 -6.77 3.94 13.32
C GLN A 157 -6.07 3.52 14.62
N ALA A 158 -5.54 2.29 14.69
CA ALA A 158 -4.84 1.80 15.87
C ALA A 158 -3.59 2.65 16.17
N ARG A 159 -2.83 3.03 15.14
CA ARG A 159 -1.66 3.91 15.28
C ARG A 159 -2.04 5.31 15.76
N ASN A 160 -3.07 5.91 15.18
CA ASN A 160 -3.53 7.24 15.58
C ASN A 160 -4.04 7.25 17.02
N ASN A 161 -4.75 6.21 17.44
CA ASN A 161 -5.22 6.07 18.82
C ASN A 161 -4.02 5.93 19.78
N ALA A 162 -3.05 5.07 19.46
CA ALA A 162 -1.84 4.91 20.28
C ALA A 162 -1.04 6.22 20.42
N ALA A 163 -0.88 6.97 19.32
CA ALA A 163 -0.23 8.27 19.35
C ALA A 163 -0.99 9.28 20.23
N THR A 164 -2.33 9.27 20.16
CA THR A 164 -3.17 10.14 21.00
C THR A 164 -3.00 9.81 22.49
N TYR A 165 -3.02 8.51 22.84
CA TYR A 165 -2.79 8.08 24.23
C TYR A 165 -1.40 8.46 24.74
N GLN A 166 -0.36 8.32 23.91
CA GLN A 166 1.01 8.73 24.28
C GLN A 166 1.10 10.23 24.54
N GLN A 167 0.49 11.07 23.68
CA GLN A 167 0.46 12.52 23.87
C GLN A 167 -0.30 12.94 25.12
N MET A 168 -1.43 12.28 25.43
CA MET A 168 -2.15 12.52 26.68
C MET A 168 -1.30 12.18 27.89
N HIS A 169 -0.62 11.03 27.89
CA HIS A 169 0.20 10.60 29.01
C HIS A 169 1.44 11.49 29.20
N GLU A 170 2.09 11.92 28.11
CA GLU A 170 3.20 12.87 28.15
C GLU A 170 2.76 14.23 28.71
N LYS A 171 1.57 14.70 28.32
CA LYS A 171 0.98 15.93 28.86
C LYS A 171 0.68 15.82 30.36
N GLU A 172 0.08 14.71 30.81
CA GLU A 172 -0.17 14.46 32.23
C GLU A 172 1.12 14.40 33.05
N LEU A 173 2.17 13.79 32.50
CA LEU A 173 3.51 13.75 33.12
C LEU A 173 4.12 15.16 33.24
N LEU A 174 4.04 15.97 32.18
CA LEU A 174 4.53 17.34 32.18
C LEU A 174 3.78 18.21 33.20
N GLU A 175 2.45 18.12 33.25
CA GLU A 175 1.62 18.82 34.25
C GLU A 175 1.96 18.36 35.68
N ALA A 176 2.22 17.07 35.91
CA ALA A 176 2.64 16.57 37.22
C ALA A 176 4.02 17.11 37.64
N ILE A 177 4.97 17.18 36.71
CA ILE A 177 6.31 17.73 36.96
C ILE A 177 6.24 19.23 37.27
N GLU A 178 5.45 20.00 36.53
CA GLU A 178 5.26 21.43 36.74
C GLU A 178 4.64 21.72 38.12
N ASN A 179 3.61 20.96 38.51
CA ASN A 179 2.98 21.05 39.83
C ASN A 179 3.94 20.69 40.97
N LEU A 180 4.86 19.73 40.77
CA LEU A 180 5.88 19.40 41.76
C LEU A 180 6.94 20.50 41.88
N SER A 181 7.32 21.13 40.77
CA SER A 181 8.28 22.24 40.75
C SER A 181 7.74 23.46 41.51
N LEU A 182 6.49 23.86 41.24
CA LEU A 182 5.83 24.99 41.89
C LEU A 182 5.66 24.77 43.42
N ASN A 183 5.38 23.54 43.85
CA ASN A 183 5.27 23.20 45.26
C ASN A 183 6.61 23.17 46.00
N SER A 184 7.73 23.03 45.29
CA SER A 184 9.08 23.05 45.86
C SER A 184 9.60 24.47 46.09
N GLU A 185 9.25 25.42 45.22
CA GLU A 185 9.60 26.84 45.36
C GLU A 185 8.84 27.51 46.51
N ALA A 186 7.57 27.13 46.72
CA ALA A 186 6.76 27.64 47.83
C ALA A 186 7.28 27.24 49.24
N LYS A 187 8.12 26.19 49.34
CA LYS A 187 8.68 25.71 50.62
C LYS A 187 10.05 26.32 50.97
N ASN A 188 10.73 26.98 50.04
CA ASN A 188 12.05 27.57 50.27
C ASN A 188 12.00 29.04 50.73
N HIS A 189 10.81 29.61 50.92
CA HIS A 189 10.59 30.98 51.41
C HIS A 189 9.81 31.06 52.73
N GLY A 190 9.73 29.96 53.48
CA GLY A 190 9.12 29.89 54.82
C GLY A 190 10.14 29.92 55.95
#